data_AF-A0A7Y2DXT0-F1
#
_entry.id   AF-A0A7Y2DXT0-F1
#
_cell.length_a   1.000
_cell.length_b   1.000
_cell.length_c   1.000
_cell.angle_alpha   90.00
_cell.angle_beta   90.00
_cell.angle_gamma   90.00
#
_symmetry.space_group_name_H-M   'P 1'
#
loop_
_entity.id
_entity.type
_entity.pdbx_description
1 polymer ?
#
loop_
_entity_poly.entity_id
_entity_poly.type
_entity_poly.pdbx_seq_one_letter_code
_entity_poly.pdbx_strand_id
1 'polypeptide(L)'
;MKDRLTKIEQMLLQFDMSLDECCSNHQQQGNEVPTFDKASLGQNVPNPFESSTIIPFYIPETAGSANVIVNNIDGKELRNYSIEKFGLGKVTFRTEDLSTGTYMYSLFVNGELIDS
;
A
#
# COMPACT_ATOMS: atom_id res chain seq x y z
N MET A 1 -24.06 -5.15 32.74
CA MET A 1 -24.28 -5.62 31.35
C MET A 1 -24.73 -4.49 30.42
N LYS A 2 -25.68 -3.63 30.82
CA LYS A 2 -26.16 -2.50 30.00
C LYS A 2 -25.05 -1.53 29.58
N ASP A 3 -24.13 -1.17 30.48
CA ASP A 3 -23.07 -0.18 30.19
C ASP A 3 -22.06 -0.63 29.13
N ARG A 4 -21.78 -1.93 29.05
CA ARG A 4 -20.90 -2.47 27.99
C ARG A 4 -21.58 -2.46 26.63
N LEU A 5 -22.90 -2.66 26.59
CA LEU A 5 -23.67 -2.62 25.37
C LEU A 5 -23.75 -1.19 24.83
N THR A 6 -24.02 -0.23 25.71
CA THR A 6 -24.02 1.20 25.36
C THR A 6 -22.65 1.67 24.86
N LYS A 7 -21.56 1.17 25.45
CA LYS A 7 -20.20 1.49 24.98
C LYS A 7 -19.90 0.91 23.59
N ILE A 8 -20.41 -0.28 23.28
CA ILE A 8 -20.27 -0.89 21.95
C ILE A 8 -21.09 -0.13 20.91
N GLU A 9 -22.32 0.25 21.24
CA GLU A 9 -23.18 1.07 20.37
C GLU A 9 -22.54 2.43 20.07
N GLN A 10 -21.95 3.08 21.08
CA GLN A 10 -21.21 4.34 20.90
C GLN A 10 -19.95 4.18 20.03
N MET A 11 -19.23 3.06 20.18
CA MET A 11 -18.06 2.76 19.33
C MET A 11 -18.45 2.53 17.87
N LEU A 12 -19.57 1.83 17.61
CA LEU A 12 -20.11 1.65 16.26
C LEU A 12 -20.51 2.98 15.62
N LEU A 13 -21.21 3.83 16.36
CA LEU A 13 -21.60 5.16 15.88
C LEU A 13 -20.39 6.07 15.59
N GLN A 14 -19.36 6.03 16.45
CA GLN A 14 -18.13 6.78 16.21
C GLN A 14 -17.38 6.27 14.97
N PHE A 15 -17.40 4.96 14.73
CA PHE A 15 -16.78 4.37 13.54
C PHE A 15 -17.51 4.79 12.26
N ASP A 16 -18.84 4.71 12.23
CA ASP A 16 -19.64 5.15 11.08
C ASP A 16 -19.44 6.64 10.76
N MET A 17 -19.39 7.49 11.79
CA MET A 17 -19.09 8.92 11.62
C MET A 17 -17.69 9.15 11.04
N SER A 18 -16.69 8.38 11.47
CA SER A 18 -15.32 8.49 10.95
C SER A 18 -15.18 7.99 9.51
N LEU A 19 -16.01 7.03 9.10
CA LEU A 19 -16.06 6.55 7.72
C LEU A 19 -16.70 7.58 6.79
N ASP A 20 -17.78 8.24 7.23
CA ASP A 20 -18.48 9.26 6.44
C ASP A 20 -17.62 10.52 6.23
N GLU A 21 -16.79 10.88 7.22
CA GLU A 21 -15.84 11.98 7.14
C GLU A 21 -14.67 11.69 6.17
N CYS A 22 -14.24 10.43 6.03
CA CYS A 22 -13.28 10.03 5.00
C CYS A 22 -13.86 10.16 3.58
N CYS A 23 -15.16 9.94 3.39
CA CYS A 23 -15.79 10.01 2.07
C CYS A 23 -16.24 11.43 1.69
N SER A 24 -16.63 12.26 2.65
CA SER A 24 -17.16 13.60 2.40
C SER A 24 -16.08 14.67 2.19
N ASN A 25 -14.86 14.49 2.72
CA ASN A 25 -13.75 15.42 2.52
C ASN A 25 -12.98 15.21 1.20
N HIS A 26 -13.38 14.25 0.36
CA HIS A 26 -12.81 14.05 -0.99
C HIS A 26 -13.62 14.69 -2.13
N GLN A 27 -14.73 15.39 -1.84
CA GLN A 27 -15.56 16.02 -2.88
C GLN A 27 -15.17 17.46 -3.26
N GLN A 28 -13.86 17.74 -3.32
CA GLN A 28 -13.34 18.89 -4.08
C GLN A 28 -12.08 18.52 -4.87
N GLN A 29 -12.24 17.66 -5.86
CA GLN A 29 -11.53 17.76 -7.13
C GLN A 29 -12.38 17.08 -8.21
N GLY A 30 -12.24 17.54 -9.46
CA GLY A 30 -13.22 17.43 -10.54
C GLY A 30 -13.58 16.01 -10.97
N ASN A 31 -14.31 15.89 -12.09
CA ASN A 31 -14.64 14.62 -12.74
C ASN A 31 -13.40 13.76 -13.04
N GLU A 32 -12.85 13.10 -12.04
CA GLU A 32 -12.00 11.95 -12.19
C GLU A 32 -12.94 10.75 -12.21
N VAL A 33 -13.29 10.33 -13.43
CA VAL A 33 -13.67 8.93 -13.64
C VAL A 33 -12.58 8.13 -12.94
N PRO A 34 -12.90 7.23 -11.99
CA PRO A 34 -11.89 6.41 -11.34
C PRO A 34 -11.20 5.59 -12.42
N THR A 35 -10.08 6.09 -12.90
CA THR A 35 -9.23 5.40 -13.84
C THR A 35 -8.56 4.33 -13.01
N PHE A 36 -8.89 3.07 -13.29
CA PHE A 36 -8.10 1.93 -12.83
C PHE A 36 -6.68 1.90 -13.45
N ASP A 37 -6.23 3.03 -14.00
CA ASP A 37 -4.93 3.24 -14.66
C ASP A 37 -3.93 3.95 -13.75
N LYS A 38 -4.20 4.07 -12.44
CA LYS A 38 -3.16 4.53 -11.51
C LYS A 38 -2.35 3.36 -11.00
N ALA A 39 -1.03 3.41 -11.19
CA ALA A 39 -0.12 2.41 -10.63
C ALA A 39 -0.24 2.40 -9.09
N SER A 40 -0.18 1.22 -8.48
CA SER A 40 -0.37 1.06 -7.04
C SER A 40 0.29 -0.21 -6.49
N LEU A 41 0.48 -0.20 -5.17
CA LEU A 41 0.95 -1.33 -4.38
C LEU A 41 -0.20 -1.91 -3.55
N GLY A 42 -0.18 -3.23 -3.41
CA GLY A 42 -1.06 -3.95 -2.50
C GLY A 42 -0.46 -4.09 -1.10
N GLN A 43 -1.31 -4.45 -0.15
CA GLN A 43 -0.87 -4.96 1.14
C GLN A 43 -0.08 -6.25 0.94
N ASN A 44 1.04 -6.38 1.65
CA ASN A 44 1.87 -7.56 1.56
C ASN A 44 1.15 -8.79 2.16
N VAL A 45 1.42 -9.98 1.63
CA VAL A 45 0.79 -11.24 2.06
C VAL A 45 1.86 -12.31 2.30
N PRO A 46 1.98 -12.82 3.55
CA PRO A 46 1.22 -12.43 4.74
C PRO A 46 1.69 -11.07 5.31
N ASN A 47 0.81 -10.37 6.03
CA ASN A 47 1.13 -9.22 6.87
C ASN A 47 0.50 -9.42 8.27
N PRO A 48 1.29 -9.56 9.36
CA PRO A 48 2.76 -9.61 9.40
C PRO A 48 3.36 -10.85 8.72
N PHE A 49 4.67 -10.84 8.48
CA PHE A 49 5.41 -11.98 7.93
C PHE A 49 6.67 -12.29 8.75
N GLU A 50 7.16 -13.53 8.62
CA GLU A 50 8.37 -14.00 9.31
C GLU A 50 9.64 -13.72 8.48
N SER A 51 9.83 -14.46 7.37
CA SER A 51 11.05 -14.38 6.53
C SER A 51 10.79 -13.94 5.10
N SER A 52 9.55 -14.05 4.62
CA SER A 52 9.19 -13.65 3.26
C SER A 52 7.75 -13.19 3.17
N THR A 53 7.49 -12.26 2.24
CA THR A 53 6.15 -11.78 1.92
C THR A 53 6.04 -11.46 0.45
N ILE A 54 4.81 -11.46 -0.06
CA ILE A 54 4.49 -11.10 -1.44
C ILE A 54 3.89 -9.70 -1.41
N ILE A 55 4.42 -8.79 -2.22
CA ILE A 55 3.89 -7.44 -2.42
C ILE A 55 3.21 -7.40 -3.79
N PRO A 56 1.87 -7.45 -3.86
CA PRO A 56 1.14 -7.27 -5.12
C PRO A 56 1.34 -5.85 -5.66
N PHE A 57 1.31 -5.69 -6.97
CA PHE A 57 1.31 -4.37 -7.59
C PHE A 57 0.41 -4.36 -8.84
N TYR A 58 0.02 -3.16 -9.23
CA TYR A 58 -0.52 -2.87 -10.56
C TYR A 58 0.27 -1.72 -11.18
N ILE A 59 0.69 -1.89 -12.43
CA ILE A 59 1.37 -0.85 -13.22
C ILE A 59 0.65 -0.75 -14.58
N PRO A 60 0.23 0.43 -15.04
CA PRO A 60 -0.38 0.59 -16.35
C PRO A 60 0.56 0.15 -17.46
N GLU A 61 0.03 -0.50 -18.51
CA GLU A 61 0.82 -0.93 -19.67
C GLU A 61 1.44 0.24 -20.45
N THR A 62 0.93 1.46 -20.25
CA THR A 62 1.44 2.70 -20.84
C THR A 62 2.69 3.26 -20.13
N ALA A 63 3.12 2.66 -19.02
CA ALA A 63 4.34 3.05 -18.33
C ALA A 63 5.59 2.79 -19.19
N GLY A 64 6.66 3.56 -18.96
CA GLY A 64 7.96 3.35 -19.62
C GLY A 64 8.94 2.53 -18.77
N SER A 65 8.93 2.75 -17.46
CA SER A 65 9.73 1.97 -16.50
C SER A 65 9.05 1.92 -15.13
N ALA A 66 9.34 0.88 -14.35
CA ALA A 66 8.87 0.80 -12.98
C ALA A 66 9.84 0.01 -12.10
N ASN A 67 9.95 0.43 -10.84
CA ASN A 67 10.74 -0.27 -9.83
C ASN A 67 9.98 -0.30 -8.50
N VAL A 68 10.06 -1.43 -7.79
CA VAL A 68 9.67 -1.51 -6.38
C VAL A 68 10.94 -1.47 -5.54
N ILE A 69 11.08 -0.46 -4.70
CA ILE A 69 12.25 -0.27 -3.83
C ILE A 69 11.85 -0.62 -2.40
N VAL A 70 12.69 -1.39 -1.71
CA VAL A 70 12.50 -1.73 -0.29
C VAL A 70 13.63 -1.11 0.53
N ASN A 71 13.26 -0.35 1.54
CA ASN A 71 14.15 0.39 2.43
C ASN A 71 13.99 -0.07 3.88
N ASN A 72 15.02 0.15 4.70
CA ASN A 72 14.85 0.11 6.15
C ASN A 72 14.23 1.42 6.67
N ILE A 73 13.97 1.50 7.99
CA ILE A 73 13.42 2.70 8.63
C ILE A 73 14.32 3.94 8.54
N ASP A 74 15.63 3.75 8.34
CA ASP A 74 16.60 4.85 8.16
C ASP A 74 16.61 5.37 6.71
N GLY A 75 15.79 4.81 5.81
CA GLY A 75 15.75 5.15 4.39
C GLY A 75 16.87 4.53 3.56
N LYS A 76 17.64 3.59 4.13
CA LYS A 76 18.67 2.85 3.38
C LYS A 76 18.00 1.85 2.46
N GLU A 77 18.30 1.96 1.17
CA GLU A 77 17.89 0.99 0.16
C GLU A 77 18.50 -0.39 0.42
N LEU A 78 17.64 -1.39 0.49
CA LEU A 78 18.01 -2.79 0.71
C LEU A 78 17.81 -3.64 -0.53
N ARG A 79 16.76 -3.36 -1.30
CA ARG A 79 16.40 -4.08 -2.54
C ARG A 79 15.78 -3.11 -3.54
N ASN A 80 16.02 -3.37 -4.81
CA ASN A 80 15.44 -2.65 -5.94
C ASN A 80 15.02 -3.66 -7.00
N TYR A 81 13.71 -3.81 -7.17
CA TYR A 81 13.10 -4.76 -8.09
C TYR A 81 12.65 -4.02 -9.35
N SER A 82 13.40 -4.15 -10.43
CA SER A 82 12.97 -3.65 -11.73
C SER A 82 11.85 -4.51 -12.29
N ILE A 83 10.76 -3.87 -12.75
CA ILE A 83 9.57 -4.55 -13.23
C ILE A 83 9.57 -4.55 -14.76
N GLU A 84 9.72 -5.74 -15.35
CA GLU A 84 9.77 -5.91 -16.81
C GLU A 84 8.38 -6.11 -17.45
N LYS A 85 7.40 -6.57 -16.67
CA LYS A 85 6.04 -6.85 -17.14
C LYS A 85 5.04 -6.00 -16.37
N PHE A 86 4.33 -5.15 -17.10
CA PHE A 86 3.28 -4.28 -16.56
C PHE A 86 1.94 -5.00 -16.53
N GLY A 87 0.96 -4.38 -15.87
CA GLY A 87 -0.29 -4.96 -15.44
C GLY A 87 -0.23 -5.43 -13.99
N LEU A 88 -1.09 -6.40 -13.64
CA LEU A 88 -1.10 -7.04 -12.33
C LEU A 88 0.12 -7.95 -12.16
N GLY A 89 0.87 -7.73 -11.09
CA GLY A 89 2.04 -8.51 -10.78
C GLY A 89 2.32 -8.59 -9.30
N LYS A 90 3.48 -9.15 -8.96
CA LYS A 90 3.92 -9.30 -7.58
C LYS A 90 5.43 -9.33 -7.46
N VAL A 91 5.94 -8.75 -6.38
CA VAL A 91 7.32 -8.89 -5.92
C VAL A 91 7.35 -9.84 -4.72
N THR A 92 8.35 -10.71 -4.67
CA THR A 92 8.61 -11.52 -3.46
C THR A 92 9.77 -10.89 -2.71
N PHE A 93 9.52 -10.42 -1.49
CA PHE A 93 10.54 -9.88 -0.60
C PHE A 93 10.97 -10.95 0.40
N ARG A 94 12.28 -11.15 0.57
CA ARG A 94 12.89 -12.08 1.52
C ARG A 94 13.88 -11.36 2.42
N THR A 95 13.87 -11.70 3.71
CA THR A 95 14.68 -11.05 4.75
C THR A 95 15.80 -11.94 5.29
N GLU A 96 16.06 -13.10 4.69
CA GLU A 96 17.05 -14.09 5.13
C GLU A 96 18.46 -13.49 5.36
N ASP A 97 18.87 -12.55 4.51
CA ASP A 97 20.17 -11.86 4.60
C ASP A 97 20.09 -10.45 5.20
N LEU A 98 18.96 -10.09 5.81
CA LEU A 98 18.69 -8.75 6.33
C LEU A 98 18.50 -8.79 7.85
N SER A 99 18.93 -7.72 8.54
CA SER A 99 18.69 -7.57 9.97
C SER A 99 17.19 -7.45 10.24
N THR A 100 16.71 -8.11 11.29
CA THR A 100 15.32 -7.99 11.77
C THR A 100 14.96 -6.54 12.03
N GLY A 101 13.80 -6.11 11.52
CA GLY A 101 13.32 -4.75 11.68
C GLY A 101 12.11 -4.46 10.79
N THR A 102 11.71 -3.18 10.78
CA THR A 102 10.65 -2.68 9.92
C THR A 102 11.21 -2.30 8.56
N TYR A 103 10.50 -2.72 7.51
CA TYR A 103 10.82 -2.37 6.13
C TYR A 103 9.67 -1.58 5.52
N MET A 104 10.02 -0.61 4.69
CA MET A 104 9.08 0.16 3.88
C MET A 104 9.34 -0.16 2.42
N TYR A 105 8.29 -0.19 1.60
CA TYR A 105 8.43 -0.39 0.17
C TYR A 105 7.79 0.78 -0.58
N SER A 106 8.25 1.04 -1.79
CA SER A 106 7.77 2.15 -2.60
C SER A 106 7.80 1.79 -4.07
N LEU A 107 6.77 2.21 -4.80
CA LEU A 107 6.65 2.02 -6.24
C LEU A 107 7.04 3.31 -6.95
N PHE A 108 8.06 3.21 -7.79
CA PHE A 108 8.45 4.25 -8.72
C PHE A 108 8.02 3.87 -10.12
N VAL A 109 7.41 4.79 -10.86
CA VAL A 109 7.07 4.63 -12.28
C VAL A 109 7.64 5.82 -13.04
N ASN A 110 8.36 5.56 -14.13
CA ASN A 110 9.06 6.58 -14.93
C ASN A 110 10.02 7.48 -14.10
N GLY A 111 10.53 6.96 -12.98
CA GLY A 111 11.40 7.70 -12.06
C GLY A 111 10.68 8.54 -11.00
N GLU A 112 9.34 8.57 -11.02
CA GLU A 112 8.53 9.29 -10.02
C GLU A 112 7.97 8.33 -8.98
N LEU A 113 7.93 8.77 -7.71
CA LEU A 113 7.30 8.02 -6.63
C LEU A 113 5.78 8.07 -6.78
N ILE A 114 5.14 6.90 -6.91
CA ILE A 114 3.68 6.79 -7.12
C ILE A 114 2.96 6.31 -5.86
N ASP A 115 3.55 5.35 -5.13
CA ASP A 115 2.91 4.71 -3.97
C ASP A 115 3.97 4.19 -2.97
N SER A 116 3.60 4.02 -1.70
CA SER A 116 4.49 3.52 -0.63
C SER A 116 3.75 2.90 0.55
#